data_AF-A0A7J7IUR2-F1
#
_entry.id   AF-A0A7J7IUR2-F1
#
_cell.length_a   1.000
_cell.length_b   1.000
_cell.length_c   1.000
_cell.angle_alpha   90.00
_cell.angle_beta   90.00
_cell.angle_gamma   90.00
#
_symmetry.space_group_name_H-M   'P 1'
#
loop_
_entity.id
_entity.type
_entity.pdbx_description
1 polymer ?
#
loop_
_entity_poly.entity_id
_entity_poly.type
_entity_poly.pdbx_seq_one_letter_code
_entity_poly.pdbx_strand_id
1 'polypeptide(L)'
;MLSIAMRKQVIYFVLIIGFIGSSSKIVHLKAMEDDPRKRKPDIERARLILNWFPKVELTDGLISTIDYFKNELNRNDNQWSMKQRMTD
;
A
#
# COMPACT_ATOMS: atom_id res chain seq x y z
N MET A 1 10.14 5.80 -25.94
CA MET A 1 10.16 4.41 -25.44
C MET A 1 10.22 4.40 -23.91
N LEU A 2 9.08 4.55 -23.23
CA LEU A 2 9.02 4.47 -21.77
C LEU A 2 9.29 3.03 -21.31
N SER A 3 10.38 2.85 -20.58
CA SER A 3 10.83 1.59 -19.99
C SER A 3 9.70 0.89 -19.22
N ILE A 4 9.55 -0.41 -19.47
CA ILE A 4 8.56 -1.32 -18.86
C ILE A 4 8.64 -1.32 -17.32
N ALA A 5 9.79 -0.91 -16.73
CA ALA A 5 9.98 -0.82 -15.28
C ALA A 5 9.16 0.31 -14.62
N MET A 6 8.90 1.42 -15.33
CA MET A 6 8.12 2.56 -14.82
C MET A 6 6.61 2.25 -14.78
N ARG A 7 6.14 1.17 -15.43
CA ARG A 7 4.70 0.89 -15.57
C ARG A 7 4.07 0.26 -14.34
N LYS A 8 4.78 -0.54 -13.53
CA LYS A 8 4.15 -1.26 -12.39
C LYS A 8 3.93 -0.41 -11.15
N GLN A 9 4.87 0.46 -10.78
CA GLN A 9 4.72 1.32 -9.60
C GLN A 9 3.52 2.26 -9.77
N VAL A 10 3.40 2.87 -10.95
CA VAL A 10 2.27 3.76 -11.28
C VAL A 10 0.92 3.03 -11.18
N ILE A 11 0.85 1.75 -11.56
CA ILE A 11 -0.39 0.96 -11.49
C ILE A 11 -0.89 0.84 -10.04
N TYR A 12 -0.02 0.57 -9.07
CA TYR A 12 -0.45 0.42 -7.67
C TYR A 12 -0.98 1.73 -7.09
N PHE A 13 -0.33 2.86 -7.38
CA PHE A 13 -0.84 4.17 -6.96
C PHE A 13 -2.21 4.49 -7.55
N VAL A 14 -2.43 4.17 -8.84
CA VAL A 14 -3.74 4.34 -9.49
C VAL A 14 -4.81 3.47 -8.84
N LEU A 15 -4.51 2.20 -8.51
CA LEU A 15 -5.45 1.32 -7.82
C LEU A 15 -5.85 1.89 -6.46
N ILE A 16 -4.89 2.34 -5.66
CA ILE A 16 -5.14 2.91 -4.33
C ILE A 16 -6.00 4.17 -4.43
N ILE A 17 -5.68 5.08 -5.37
CA ILE A 17 -6.46 6.29 -5.62
C ILE A 17 -7.90 5.92 -6.01
N GLY A 18 -8.07 4.94 -6.90
CA GLY A 18 -9.38 4.46 -7.35
C GLY A 18 -10.22 3.83 -6.23
N PHE A 19 -9.61 3.00 -5.38
CA PHE A 19 -10.32 2.35 -4.26
C PHE A 19 -10.75 3.32 -3.16
N ILE A 20 -9.98 4.39 -2.95
CA ILE A 20 -10.29 5.40 -1.92
C ILE A 20 -11.20 6.51 -2.48
N GLY A 21 -11.24 6.71 -3.80
CA GLY A 21 -11.88 7.88 -4.40
C GLY A 21 -11.11 9.18 -4.13
N SER A 22 -9.79 9.09 -3.99
CA SER A 22 -8.95 10.22 -3.61
C SER A 22 -8.69 11.17 -4.79
N SER A 23 -8.50 12.46 -4.50
CA SER A 23 -8.02 13.48 -5.45
C SER A 23 -6.49 13.65 -5.45
N SER A 24 -5.75 12.76 -4.77
CA SER A 24 -4.28 12.81 -4.72
C SER A 24 -3.65 12.73 -6.12
N LYS A 25 -2.58 13.50 -6.34
CA LYS A 25 -1.81 13.49 -7.59
C LYS A 25 -0.64 12.52 -7.51
N ILE A 26 -0.34 11.82 -8.60
CA ILE A 26 0.88 11.01 -8.72
C ILE A 26 2.03 11.93 -9.15
N VAL A 27 3.06 12.04 -8.32
CA VAL A 27 4.25 12.87 -8.57
C VAL A 27 5.49 11.99 -8.63
N HIS A 28 6.34 12.19 -9.63
CA HIS A 28 7.59 11.45 -9.78
C HIS A 28 8.74 12.24 -9.15
N LEU A 29 9.34 11.67 -8.11
CA LEU A 29 10.51 12.22 -7.44
C LEU A 29 11.76 11.41 -7.80
N LYS A 30 12.95 11.94 -7.47
CA LYS A 30 14.20 11.20 -7.66
C LYS A 30 14.17 9.93 -6.81
N ALA A 31 14.55 8.80 -7.40
CA ALA A 31 14.68 7.54 -6.68
C ALA A 31 15.78 7.64 -5.61
N MET A 32 15.61 6.91 -4.51
CA MET A 32 16.69 6.70 -3.55
C MET A 32 17.79 5.85 -4.19
N GLU A 33 19.05 6.16 -3.87
CA GLU A 33 20.22 5.56 -4.52
C GLU A 33 20.30 4.04 -4.31
N ASP A 34 19.97 3.58 -3.10
CA ASP A 34 20.05 2.15 -2.73
C ASP A 34 18.76 1.36 -2.98
N ASP A 35 17.73 1.97 -3.57
CA ASP A 35 16.46 1.29 -3.81
C ASP A 35 16.54 0.37 -5.04
N PRO A 36 16.35 -0.95 -4.87
CA PRO A 36 16.37 -1.86 -6.02
C PRO A 36 15.14 -1.62 -6.90
N ARG A 37 15.41 -1.36 -8.18
CA ARG A 37 14.40 -1.00 -9.18
C ARG A 37 13.29 -2.03 -9.37
N LYS A 38 13.56 -3.32 -9.09
CA LYS A 38 12.59 -4.41 -9.25
C LYS A 38 12.89 -5.54 -8.26
N ARG A 39 11.83 -6.09 -7.68
CA ARG A 39 11.87 -7.33 -6.89
C ARG A 39 10.78 -8.28 -7.37
N LYS A 40 11.11 -9.56 -7.51
CA LYS A 40 10.17 -10.65 -7.77
C LYS A 40 10.76 -11.91 -7.12
N PRO A 41 10.30 -12.31 -5.93
CA PRO A 41 10.82 -13.50 -5.27
C PRO A 41 10.45 -14.76 -6.07
N ASP A 42 11.39 -15.70 -6.15
CA ASP A 42 11.10 -17.08 -6.52
C ASP A 42 10.63 -17.82 -5.26
N ILE A 43 9.45 -18.44 -5.34
CA ILE A 43 8.79 -19.11 -4.21
C ILE A 43 8.77 -20.63 -4.36
N GLU A 44 9.46 -21.18 -5.36
CA GLU A 44 9.42 -22.61 -5.68
C GLU A 44 9.83 -23.48 -4.48
N ARG A 45 10.86 -23.06 -3.74
CA ARG A 45 11.30 -23.78 -2.53
C ARG A 45 10.22 -23.86 -1.46
N ALA A 46 9.49 -22.78 -1.21
CA ALA A 46 8.41 -22.76 -0.23
C ALA A 46 7.23 -23.62 -0.70
N ARG A 47 6.93 -23.61 -2.00
CA ARG A 47 5.91 -24.46 -2.61
C ARG A 47 6.25 -25.94 -2.47
N LEU A 48 7.50 -26.33 -2.74
CA LEU A 48 7.91 -27.73 -2.72
C LEU A 48 8.08 -28.30 -1.31
N ILE A 49 8.71 -27.54 -0.40
CA ILE A 49 9.06 -28.05 0.93
C ILE A 49 7.90 -27.86 1.92
N LEU A 50 7.18 -26.74 1.83
CA LEU A 50 6.19 -26.34 2.82
C LEU A 50 4.76 -26.48 2.30
N ASN A 51 4.57 -26.87 1.03
CA ASN A 51 3.28 -26.79 0.33
C ASN A 51 2.64 -25.39 0.49
N TRP A 52 3.48 -24.35 0.51
CA TRP A 52 3.06 -22.98 0.79
C TRP A 52 3.11 -22.11 -0.46
N PHE A 53 2.10 -21.26 -0.60
CA PHE A 53 2.01 -20.21 -1.61
C PHE A 53 1.08 -19.09 -1.11
N PRO A 54 1.23 -17.84 -1.59
CA PRO A 54 0.31 -16.76 -1.26
C PRO A 54 -1.11 -17.08 -1.75
N LYS A 55 -2.10 -16.93 -0.88
CA LYS A 55 -3.53 -17.20 -1.19
C LYS A 55 -4.39 -15.95 -1.28
N VAL A 56 -3.82 -14.80 -0.93
CA VAL A 56 -4.53 -13.52 -0.87
C VAL A 56 -4.12 -12.72 -2.10
N GLU A 57 -5.10 -12.31 -2.90
CA GLU A 57 -4.89 -11.45 -4.04
C GLU A 57 -4.49 -10.04 -3.59
N LEU A 58 -3.76 -9.33 -4.46
CA LEU A 58 -3.29 -7.97 -4.14
C LEU A 58 -4.47 -7.04 -3.80
N THR A 59 -5.57 -7.12 -4.54
CA THR A 59 -6.75 -6.28 -4.35
C THR A 59 -7.38 -6.50 -2.97
N ASP A 60 -7.50 -7.75 -2.54
CA ASP A 60 -8.13 -8.09 -1.26
C ASP A 60 -7.27 -7.59 -0.09
N GLY A 61 -5.95 -7.74 -0.22
CA GLY A 61 -4.99 -7.18 0.74
C GLY A 61 -5.04 -5.65 0.80
N LEU A 62 -5.15 -4.97 -0.36
CA LEU A 62 -5.27 -3.52 -0.42
C LEU A 62 -6.57 -3.02 0.22
N ILE A 63 -7.71 -3.65 -0.06
CA ILE A 63 -9.02 -3.28 0.53
C ILE A 63 -8.97 -3.41 2.05
N SER A 64 -8.49 -4.55 2.55
CA SER A 64 -8.35 -4.80 3.99
C SER A 64 -7.44 -3.76 4.67
N THR A 65 -6.37 -3.36 3.98
CA THR A 65 -5.44 -2.33 4.46
C THR A 65 -6.09 -0.95 4.49
N ILE A 66 -6.86 -0.59 3.46
CA ILE A 66 -7.61 0.68 3.39
C ILE A 66 -8.60 0.76 4.55
N ASP A 67 -9.36 -0.31 4.80
CA ASP A 67 -10.35 -0.34 5.88
C ASP A 67 -9.70 -0.24 7.27
N TYR A 68 -8.55 -0.89 7.47
CA TYR A 68 -7.75 -0.71 8.68
C TYR A 68 -7.40 0.76 8.91
N PHE A 69 -6.82 1.44 7.90
CA PHE A 69 -6.40 2.83 8.06
C PHE A 69 -7.56 3.82 8.20
N LYS A 70 -8.72 3.57 7.56
CA LYS A 70 -9.93 4.35 7.82
C LYS A 70 -10.33 4.29 9.30
N ASN A 71 -10.31 3.09 9.88
CA ASN A 71 -10.63 2.92 11.30
C ASN A 71 -9.59 3.55 12.22
N GLU A 72 -8.31 3.45 11.88
CA GLU A 72 -7.22 4.01 12.68
C GLU A 72 -7.26 5.55 12.69
N LEU A 73 -7.55 6.18 11.55
CA LEU A 73 -7.73 7.63 11.47
C LEU A 73 -8.92 8.10 12.31
N ASN A 74 -10.06 7.39 12.23
CA ASN A 74 -11.23 7.70 13.06
C ASN A 74 -10.91 7.58 14.57
N ARG A 75 -10.11 6.58 14.97
CA ARG A 75 -9.67 6.42 16.37
C ARG A 75 -8.79 7.57 16.82
N ASN A 76 -7.84 7.97 16.00
CA ASN A 76 -6.92 9.06 16.29
C ASN A 76 -7.67 10.40 16.43
N ASP A 77 -8.59 10.70 15.51
CA ASP A 77 -9.42 11.90 15.54
C ASP A 77 -10.26 11.98 16.83
N ASN A 78 -10.83 10.84 17.25
CA ASN A 78 -11.58 10.73 18.49
C ASN A 78 -10.70 10.96 19.73
N GLN A 79 -9.50 10.35 19.78
CA GLN A 79 -8.56 10.55 20.88
C GLN A 79 -8.08 11.99 20.96
N TRP A 80 -7.76 12.61 19.83
CA TRP A 80 -7.34 14.01 19.79
C TRP A 80 -8.45 14.95 20.27
N SER A 81 -9.69 14.73 19.80
CA SER A 81 -10.86 15.49 20.22
C SER A 81 -11.18 15.34 21.71
N MET A 82 -10.90 14.17 22.29
CA MET A 82 -11.09 13.91 23.72
C MET A 82 -10.01 14.59 24.56
N LYS A 83 -8.75 14.57 24.09
CA LYS A 83 -7.63 15.22 24.77
C LYS A 83 -7.80 16.74 24.84
N GLN A 84 -8.30 17.37 23.77
CA GLN A 84 -8.62 18.81 23.75
C GLN A 84 -9.67 19.17 24.81
N ARG A 85 -10.75 18.38 24.93
CA ARG A 85 -11.81 18.61 25.93
C ARG A 85 -11.39 18.42 27.39
N MET A 86 -10.27 17.74 27.65
CA MET A 86 -9.75 17.52 29.02
C MET A 86 -8.74 18.59 29.44
N THR A 87 -8.26 19.41 28.50
CA THR A 87 -7.29 20.48 28.75
C THR A 87 -7.91 21.87 28.85
N ASP A 88 -9.20 21.98 28.52
CA ASP A 88 -10.05 23.17 28.73
C ASP A 88 -10.80 23.08 30.07
#